data_AF-A0A0N1BHQ3-F1
#
_entry.id   AF-A0A0N1BHQ3-F1
#
_cell.length_a   1.000
_cell.length_b   1.000
_cell.length_c   1.000
_cell.angle_alpha   90.00
_cell.angle_beta   90.00
_cell.angle_gamma   90.00
#
_symmetry.space_group_name_H-M   'P 1'
#
loop_
_entity.id
_entity.type
_entity.pdbx_description
1 polymer ?
#
loop_
_entity_poly.entity_id
_entity_poly.type
_entity_poly.pdbx_seq_one_letter_code
_entity_poly.pdbx_strand_id
1 'polypeptide(L)'
;MPEWLIEAGIGEERAILVERGEILAARILWDEPWRAGAVAEARLVSRIPGTRRAVLRLPDGSEALGEGFDPALTEGRPVMVRVTRSVIAEKGRTKLPQVRPAAGEAPRPAPSLLEELDAGPHPVRDVPVHGRAFAEAGWDDLVAEALTGEVAFAGGNLVVSPTPAMTLIDIDGPPPLPALALAAVPAIAAALLRFDIGGSVGIDFPSLAEKAQRRAVDEALVAALEAAGWQGERTGMNGFGFVQLVARLERPSLVARFARAPAAAAVRRLLRQAERVAEPGTLLLTAHPAVRRAMLAEWEAELARRTGRRLQWHEDAALAPAATFAQAVGA
;
A
#
# COMPACT_ATOMS: atom_id res chain seq x y z
N MET A 1 -17.29 17.11 -1.02
CA MET A 1 -16.90 16.38 -2.23
C MET A 1 -15.52 15.84 -1.98
N PRO A 2 -15.29 14.55 -2.23
CA PRO A 2 -13.96 13.95 -2.08
C PRO A 2 -12.96 14.57 -3.06
N GLU A 3 -11.74 14.83 -2.59
CA GLU A 3 -10.60 15.34 -3.37
C GLU A 3 -9.35 14.52 -3.03
N TRP A 4 -8.57 14.15 -4.05
CA TRP A 4 -7.25 13.57 -3.85
C TRP A 4 -6.23 14.66 -3.54
N LEU A 5 -5.52 14.49 -2.43
CA LEU A 5 -4.33 15.26 -2.11
C LEU A 5 -3.12 14.41 -2.45
N ILE A 6 -2.17 14.94 -3.21
CA ILE A 6 -0.95 14.22 -3.60
C ILE A 6 0.29 14.99 -3.17
N GLU A 7 1.31 14.25 -2.71
CA GLU A 7 2.64 14.77 -2.41
C GLU A 7 3.70 13.96 -3.17
N ALA A 8 4.59 14.67 -3.86
CA ALA A 8 5.76 14.10 -4.53
C ALA A 8 6.99 14.17 -3.61
N GLY A 9 7.22 13.09 -2.88
CA GLY A 9 8.35 12.94 -2.00
C GLY A 9 9.63 12.42 -2.65
N ILE A 10 10.74 12.51 -1.93
CA ILE A 10 12.00 11.88 -2.34
C ILE A 10 11.84 10.36 -2.18
N GLY A 11 11.88 9.65 -3.30
CA GLY A 11 11.73 8.19 -3.35
C GLY A 11 10.30 7.66 -3.13
N GLU A 12 9.29 8.54 -3.05
CA GLU A 12 7.90 8.16 -2.76
C GLU A 12 6.91 9.15 -3.40
N GLU A 13 5.88 8.65 -4.06
CA GLU A 13 4.65 9.40 -4.33
C GLU A 13 3.56 8.89 -3.38
N ARG A 14 2.82 9.81 -2.77
CA ARG A 14 1.74 9.43 -1.84
C ARG A 14 0.52 10.30 -2.06
N ALA A 15 -0.65 9.71 -1.89
CA ALA A 15 -1.91 10.40 -2.01
C ALA A 15 -2.92 9.95 -0.95
N ILE A 16 -3.80 10.87 -0.56
CA ILE A 16 -4.95 10.61 0.30
C ILE A 16 -6.20 11.21 -0.32
N LEU A 17 -7.29 10.42 -0.40
CA LEU A 17 -8.61 10.91 -0.77
C LEU A 17 -9.27 11.43 0.49
N VAL A 18 -9.59 12.72 0.52
CA VAL A 18 -10.13 13.37 1.70
C VAL A 18 -11.54 13.88 1.45
N GLU A 19 -12.45 13.64 2.38
CA GLU A 19 -13.73 14.32 2.45
C GLU A 19 -13.99 14.80 3.87
N ARG A 20 -14.31 16.09 4.02
CA ARG A 20 -14.62 16.71 5.33
C ARG A 20 -13.52 16.50 6.39
N GLY A 21 -12.26 16.44 5.97
CA GLY A 21 -11.10 16.25 6.84
C GLY A 21 -10.75 14.78 7.11
N GLU A 22 -11.57 13.83 6.68
CA GLU A 22 -11.34 12.40 6.89
C GLU A 22 -10.67 11.75 5.68
N ILE A 23 -9.69 10.88 5.92
CA ILE A 23 -9.07 10.06 4.87
C ILE A 23 -9.98 8.89 4.53
N LEU A 24 -10.50 8.89 3.30
CA LEU A 24 -11.33 7.82 2.75
C LEU A 24 -10.50 6.71 2.08
N ALA A 25 -9.38 7.07 1.47
CA ALA A 25 -8.45 6.14 0.82
C ALA A 25 -7.04 6.71 0.82
N ALA A 26 -6.03 5.86 0.78
CA ALA A 26 -4.64 6.30 0.59
C ALA A 26 -3.93 5.42 -0.43
N ARG A 27 -2.90 5.98 -1.07
CA ARG A 27 -2.03 5.26 -2.00
C ARG A 27 -0.59 5.68 -1.78
N ILE A 28 0.31 4.70 -1.87
CA ILE A 28 1.76 4.94 -1.85
C ILE A 28 2.38 4.18 -3.01
N LEU A 29 3.13 4.92 -3.83
CA LEU A 29 4.01 4.36 -4.84
C LEU A 29 5.45 4.61 -4.44
N TRP A 30 6.25 3.55 -4.47
CA TRP A 30 7.70 3.64 -4.39
C TRP A 30 8.27 3.43 -5.80
N ASP A 31 9.59 3.30 -5.87
CA ASP A 31 10.39 3.22 -7.09
C ASP A 31 10.39 1.83 -7.74
N GLU A 32 9.33 1.02 -7.57
CA GLU A 32 9.25 -0.26 -8.26
C GLU A 32 9.17 -0.05 -9.79
N PRO A 33 10.06 -0.67 -10.58
CA PRO A 33 10.10 -0.45 -12.02
C PRO A 33 8.90 -1.09 -12.73
N TRP A 34 8.42 -2.23 -12.23
CA TRP A 34 7.35 -3.02 -12.83
C TRP A 34 6.06 -2.92 -12.01
N ARG A 35 5.41 -1.75 -12.11
CA ARG A 35 4.08 -1.51 -11.54
C ARG A 35 2.97 -1.80 -12.55
N ALA A 36 1.77 -2.04 -12.04
CA ALA A 36 0.58 -2.22 -12.86
C ALA A 36 0.44 -1.09 -13.90
N GLY A 37 0.13 -1.46 -15.15
CA GLY A 37 0.01 -0.54 -16.26
C GLY A 37 1.28 -0.36 -17.11
N ALA A 38 2.47 -0.70 -16.60
CA ALA A 38 3.68 -0.71 -17.43
C ALA A 38 3.54 -1.69 -18.59
N VAL A 39 4.03 -1.29 -19.77
CA VAL A 39 4.07 -2.12 -20.97
C VAL A 39 5.50 -2.23 -21.45
N ALA A 40 5.97 -3.46 -21.67
CA ALA A 40 7.34 -3.70 -22.12
C ALA A 40 7.43 -4.94 -22.99
N GLU A 41 8.49 -4.99 -23.81
CA GLU A 41 8.88 -6.22 -24.48
C GLU A 41 9.58 -7.14 -23.47
N ALA A 42 9.01 -8.31 -23.24
CA ALA A 42 9.60 -9.36 -22.41
C ALA A 42 10.01 -10.55 -23.28
N ARG A 43 10.86 -11.43 -22.76
CA ARG A 43 11.23 -12.68 -23.42
C ARG A 43 10.64 -13.87 -22.68
N LEU A 44 10.00 -14.79 -23.40
CA LEU A 44 9.52 -16.03 -22.80
C LEU A 44 10.72 -16.87 -22.32
N VAL A 45 10.78 -17.19 -21.02
CA VAL A 45 11.83 -18.02 -20.42
C VAL A 45 11.39 -19.48 -20.40
N SER A 46 10.20 -19.73 -19.87
CA SER A 46 9.66 -21.09 -19.76
C SER A 46 8.13 -21.08 -19.68
N ARG A 47 7.53 -22.23 -19.97
CA ARG A 47 6.09 -22.45 -19.82
C ARG A 47 5.79 -23.33 -18.62
N ILE A 48 4.62 -23.13 -18.03
CA ILE A 48 4.07 -24.06 -17.04
C ILE A 48 3.19 -25.06 -17.80
N PRO A 49 3.60 -26.34 -17.93
CA PRO A 49 2.89 -27.33 -18.74
C PRO A 49 1.41 -27.47 -18.35
N GLY A 50 0.54 -27.64 -19.36
CA GLY A 50 -0.90 -27.78 -19.15
C GLY A 50 -1.63 -26.49 -18.76
N THR A 51 -0.96 -25.34 -18.75
CA THR A 51 -1.56 -24.05 -18.40
C THR A 51 -1.24 -22.96 -19.44
N ARG A 52 -1.96 -21.84 -19.38
CA ARG A 52 -1.63 -20.61 -20.14
C ARG A 52 -0.67 -19.70 -19.37
N ARG A 53 0.13 -20.25 -18.47
CA ARG A 53 1.08 -19.51 -17.63
C ARG A 53 2.51 -19.71 -18.10
N ALA A 54 3.31 -18.69 -17.88
CA ALA A 54 4.68 -18.62 -18.35
C ALA A 54 5.56 -17.84 -17.37
N VAL A 55 6.87 -18.10 -17.39
CA VAL A 55 7.86 -17.22 -16.78
C VAL A 55 8.46 -16.38 -17.89
N LEU A 56 8.56 -15.08 -17.68
CA LEU A 56 9.10 -14.13 -18.64
C LEU A 56 10.25 -13.35 -18.04
N ARG A 57 11.24 -13.02 -18.87
CA ARG A 57 12.34 -12.11 -18.57
C ARG A 57 11.93 -10.70 -18.98
N LEU A 58 11.92 -9.78 -18.03
CA LEU A 58 11.68 -8.36 -18.29
C LEU A 58 12.99 -7.67 -18.75
N PRO A 59 12.92 -6.46 -19.35
CA PRO A 59 14.09 -5.73 -19.86
C PRO A 59 15.23 -5.52 -18.86
N ASP A 60 14.94 -5.39 -17.58
CA ASP A 60 15.93 -5.23 -16.51
C ASP A 60 16.55 -6.57 -16.04
N GLY A 61 16.19 -7.69 -16.67
CA GLY A 61 16.65 -9.02 -16.32
C GLY A 61 15.85 -9.69 -15.19
N SER A 62 14.88 -9.00 -14.57
CA SER A 62 13.99 -9.60 -13.58
C SER A 62 12.99 -10.57 -14.22
N GLU A 63 12.39 -11.44 -13.40
CA GLU A 63 11.36 -12.38 -13.85
C GLU A 63 9.95 -11.90 -13.54
N ALA A 64 9.02 -12.21 -14.43
CA ALA A 64 7.59 -12.02 -14.25
C ALA A 64 6.82 -13.32 -14.47
N LEU A 65 5.68 -13.44 -13.77
CA LEU A 65 4.74 -14.53 -13.97
C LEU A 65 3.64 -14.10 -14.94
N GLY A 66 3.64 -14.72 -16.11
CA GLY A 66 2.66 -14.50 -17.16
C GLY A 66 1.38 -15.32 -16.99
N GLU A 67 0.26 -14.73 -17.38
CA GLU A 67 -1.05 -15.40 -17.51
C GLU A 67 -1.69 -15.08 -18.87
N GLY A 68 -2.38 -16.07 -19.45
CA GLY A 68 -3.17 -15.87 -20.66
C GLY A 68 -2.37 -15.92 -21.96
N PHE A 69 -1.18 -16.51 -21.94
CA PHE A 69 -0.32 -16.61 -23.12
C PHE A 69 -0.78 -17.72 -24.06
N ASP A 70 -0.71 -17.47 -25.37
CA ASP A 70 -0.92 -18.47 -26.40
C ASP A 70 0.05 -19.65 -26.18
N PRO A 71 -0.43 -20.90 -26.07
CA PRO A 71 0.43 -22.09 -25.97
C PRO A 71 1.45 -22.23 -27.11
N ALA A 72 1.19 -21.68 -28.30
CA ALA A 72 2.06 -21.79 -29.47
C ALA A 72 3.29 -20.86 -29.44
N LEU A 73 3.34 -19.87 -28.56
CA LEU A 73 4.49 -18.97 -28.45
C LEU A 73 5.73 -19.76 -27.96
N THR A 74 6.86 -19.63 -28.66
CA THR A 74 8.09 -20.39 -28.38
C THR A 74 9.03 -19.66 -27.43
N GLU A 75 9.81 -20.42 -26.65
CA GLU A 75 10.81 -19.87 -25.72
C GLU A 75 11.83 -18.99 -26.45
N GLY A 76 12.33 -17.97 -25.75
CA GLY A 76 13.28 -16.98 -26.27
C GLY A 76 12.66 -15.91 -27.18
N ARG A 77 11.39 -16.04 -27.59
CA ARG A 77 10.73 -15.04 -28.43
C ARG A 77 10.35 -13.79 -27.64
N PRO A 78 10.48 -12.60 -28.24
CA PRO A 78 9.95 -11.38 -27.67
C PRO A 78 8.42 -11.42 -27.67
N VAL A 79 7.82 -10.87 -26.62
CA VAL A 79 6.37 -10.71 -26.48
C VAL A 79 6.09 -9.42 -25.73
N MET A 80 5.17 -8.62 -26.27
CA MET A 80 4.69 -7.44 -25.56
C MET A 80 3.80 -7.86 -24.40
N VAL A 81 4.12 -7.34 -23.21
CA VAL A 81 3.38 -7.64 -21.99
C VAL A 81 3.01 -6.38 -21.23
N ARG A 82 1.85 -6.43 -20.59
CA ARG A 82 1.41 -5.43 -19.63
C ARG A 82 1.50 -5.99 -18.22
N VAL A 83 2.11 -5.26 -17.31
CA VAL A 83 2.10 -5.57 -15.89
C VAL A 83 0.69 -5.33 -15.32
N THR A 84 0.16 -6.31 -14.61
CA THR A 84 -1.18 -6.29 -14.01
C THR A 84 -1.15 -6.25 -12.49
N ARG A 85 -0.03 -6.70 -11.90
CA ARG A 85 0.28 -6.61 -10.47
C ARG A 85 1.77 -6.41 -10.30
N SER A 86 2.15 -5.48 -9.44
CA SER A 86 3.53 -5.24 -9.04
C SER A 86 4.14 -6.46 -8.33
N VAL A 87 5.44 -6.39 -8.11
CA VAL A 87 6.13 -7.28 -7.16
C VAL A 87 5.52 -7.13 -5.77
N ILE A 88 5.37 -8.22 -5.03
CA ILE A 88 4.86 -8.20 -3.65
C ILE A 88 5.80 -9.01 -2.76
N ALA A 89 6.43 -8.33 -1.81
CA ALA A 89 7.25 -8.98 -0.79
C ALA A 89 6.37 -9.67 0.26
N GLU A 90 6.70 -10.90 0.60
CA GLU A 90 6.02 -11.69 1.63
C GLU A 90 7.04 -12.22 2.64
N LYS A 91 6.55 -12.78 3.76
CA LYS A 91 7.45 -13.43 4.71
C LYS A 91 8.10 -14.66 4.05
N GLY A 92 9.40 -14.60 3.80
CA GLY A 92 10.22 -15.70 3.28
C GLY A 92 10.21 -15.90 1.76
N ARG A 93 9.48 -15.07 0.99
CA ARG A 93 9.50 -15.09 -0.49
C ARG A 93 9.04 -13.78 -1.09
N THR A 94 9.29 -13.60 -2.38
CA THR A 94 8.76 -12.49 -3.17
C THR A 94 7.86 -13.04 -4.28
N LYS A 95 6.61 -12.57 -4.33
CA LYS A 95 5.74 -12.82 -5.47
C LYS A 95 6.22 -11.98 -6.65
N LEU A 96 6.61 -12.65 -7.74
CA LEU A 96 6.99 -11.99 -9.00
C LEU A 96 5.86 -11.07 -9.50
N PRO A 97 6.18 -9.98 -10.22
CA PRO A 97 5.18 -9.19 -10.92
C PRO A 97 4.37 -10.10 -11.85
N GLN A 98 3.07 -9.80 -12.00
CA GLN A 98 2.20 -10.53 -12.93
C GLN A 98 2.01 -9.75 -14.22
N VAL A 99 2.08 -10.46 -15.34
CA VAL A 99 1.93 -9.86 -16.67
C VAL A 99 0.91 -10.61 -17.52
N ARG A 100 0.29 -9.89 -18.45
CA ARG A 100 -0.59 -10.45 -19.49
C ARG A 100 -0.13 -9.99 -20.88
N PRO A 101 -0.45 -10.74 -21.96
CA PRO A 101 -0.15 -10.30 -23.32
C PRO A 101 -0.73 -8.91 -23.62
N ALA A 102 0.05 -8.10 -24.34
CA ALA A 102 -0.25 -6.72 -24.72
C ALA A 102 0.10 -6.48 -26.20
N ALA A 103 -0.27 -7.45 -27.06
CA ALA A 103 0.04 -7.38 -28.48
C ALA A 103 -0.57 -6.12 -29.11
N GLY A 104 0.24 -5.37 -29.87
CA GLY A 104 -0.16 -4.12 -30.52
C GLY A 104 -0.02 -2.86 -29.65
N GLU A 105 0.37 -2.99 -28.39
CA GLU A 105 0.66 -1.84 -27.53
C GLU A 105 2.14 -1.41 -27.63
N ALA A 106 2.38 -0.11 -27.53
CA ALA A 106 3.73 0.44 -27.46
C ALA A 106 4.32 0.33 -26.04
N PRO A 107 5.64 0.14 -25.90
CA PRO A 107 6.30 0.19 -24.60
C PRO A 107 6.07 1.53 -23.90
N ARG A 108 5.77 1.49 -22.60
CA ARG A 108 5.57 2.66 -21.75
C ARG A 108 5.80 2.33 -20.28
N PRO A 109 6.29 3.28 -19.46
CA PRO A 109 6.36 3.09 -18.02
C PRO A 109 4.96 2.90 -17.43
N ALA A 110 4.91 2.41 -16.18
CA ALA A 110 3.68 2.47 -15.41
C ALA A 110 3.27 3.94 -15.20
N PRO A 111 1.97 4.24 -15.16
CA PRO A 111 1.50 5.60 -14.84
C PRO A 111 2.05 6.05 -13.49
N SER A 112 2.42 7.32 -13.37
CA SER A 112 2.64 8.00 -12.09
C SER A 112 1.38 7.94 -11.23
N LEU A 113 1.51 8.20 -9.93
CA LEU A 113 0.34 8.27 -9.05
C LEU A 113 -0.61 9.37 -9.52
N LEU A 114 -0.09 10.52 -9.95
CA LEU A 114 -0.89 11.61 -10.48
C LEU A 114 -1.74 11.15 -11.68
N GLU A 115 -1.12 10.51 -12.67
CA GLU A 115 -1.84 9.97 -13.85
C GLU A 115 -2.87 8.90 -13.46
N GLU A 116 -2.58 8.04 -12.47
CA GLU A 116 -3.55 7.06 -11.95
C GLU A 116 -4.77 7.74 -11.29
N LEU A 117 -4.56 8.87 -10.62
CA LEU A 117 -5.60 9.60 -9.91
C LEU A 117 -6.42 10.49 -10.83
N ASP A 118 -5.80 11.16 -11.80
CA ASP A 118 -6.45 12.00 -12.81
C ASP A 118 -7.38 11.21 -13.74
N ALA A 119 -7.11 9.92 -13.94
CA ALA A 119 -8.01 9.01 -14.64
C ALA A 119 -9.27 8.65 -13.84
N GLY A 120 -9.30 8.97 -12.55
CA GLY A 120 -10.41 8.72 -11.64
C GLY A 120 -11.48 9.81 -11.66
N PRO A 121 -12.59 9.62 -10.91
CA PRO A 121 -13.71 10.54 -10.90
C PRO A 121 -13.53 11.74 -9.95
N HIS A 122 -12.47 11.76 -9.13
CA HIS A 122 -12.25 12.78 -8.09
C HIS A 122 -11.17 13.76 -8.54
N PRO A 123 -11.34 15.07 -8.25
CA PRO A 123 -10.30 16.06 -8.52
C PRO A 123 -9.03 15.74 -7.74
N VAL A 124 -7.88 16.14 -8.31
CA VAL A 124 -6.56 15.95 -7.72
C VAL A 124 -5.92 17.30 -7.45
N ARG A 125 -5.29 17.43 -6.28
CA ARG A 125 -4.58 18.63 -5.85
C ARG A 125 -3.20 18.28 -5.31
N ASP A 126 -2.19 18.85 -5.97
CA ASP A 126 -0.82 18.83 -5.46
C ASP A 126 -0.70 19.64 -4.16
N VAL A 127 -0.12 19.01 -3.15
CA VAL A 127 0.19 19.65 -1.87
C VAL A 127 1.66 20.07 -1.87
N PRO A 128 1.97 21.37 -1.69
CA PRO A 128 3.35 21.82 -1.57
C PRO A 128 4.08 21.16 -0.39
N VAL A 129 5.41 21.08 -0.45
CA VAL A 129 6.25 20.41 0.57
C VAL A 129 5.97 20.88 2.01
N HIS A 130 5.75 22.19 2.20
CA HIS A 130 5.43 22.80 3.50
C HIS A 130 3.92 22.88 3.79
N GLY A 131 3.10 22.31 2.90
CA GLY A 131 1.66 22.22 3.08
C GLY A 131 1.30 21.31 4.26
N ARG A 132 0.25 21.69 4.99
CA ARG A 132 -0.22 20.95 6.18
C ARG A 132 -1.40 20.04 5.92
N ALA A 133 -1.96 20.03 4.71
CA ALA A 133 -3.18 19.31 4.40
C ALA A 133 -3.13 17.80 4.71
N PHE A 134 -1.99 17.14 4.49
CA PHE A 134 -1.79 15.74 4.89
C PHE A 134 -1.82 15.56 6.41
N ALA A 135 -1.14 16.44 7.15
CA ALA A 135 -1.10 16.39 8.61
C ALA A 135 -2.48 16.70 9.22
N GLU A 136 -3.17 17.71 8.68
CA GLU A 136 -4.53 18.09 9.09
C GLU A 136 -5.56 17.00 8.82
N ALA A 137 -5.36 16.18 7.76
CA ALA A 137 -6.20 15.03 7.45
C ALA A 137 -5.84 13.75 8.23
N GLY A 138 -4.81 13.76 9.10
CA GLY A 138 -4.44 12.60 9.91
C GLY A 138 -3.54 11.58 9.22
N TRP A 139 -2.65 12.02 8.30
CA TRP A 139 -1.69 11.12 7.65
C TRP A 139 -0.79 10.36 8.63
N ASP A 140 -0.29 11.04 9.67
CA ASP A 140 0.64 10.42 10.62
C ASP A 140 -0.07 9.35 11.47
N ASP A 141 -1.36 9.56 11.80
CA ASP A 141 -2.20 8.56 12.47
C ASP A 141 -2.44 7.35 11.57
N LEU A 142 -2.78 7.55 10.29
CA LEU A 142 -2.91 6.46 9.32
C LEU A 142 -1.62 5.65 9.19
N VAL A 143 -0.46 6.32 9.18
CA VAL A 143 0.84 5.65 9.14
C VAL A 143 1.10 4.85 10.43
N ALA A 144 0.73 5.39 11.59
CA ALA A 144 0.84 4.68 12.87
C ALA A 144 -0.05 3.43 12.90
N GLU A 145 -1.30 3.53 12.45
CA GLU A 145 -2.20 2.38 12.28
C GLU A 145 -1.61 1.36 11.29
N ALA A 146 -1.07 1.80 10.15
CA ALA A 146 -0.47 0.89 9.17
C ALA A 146 0.81 0.19 9.66
N LEU A 147 1.57 0.83 10.56
CA LEU A 147 2.78 0.25 11.16
C LEU A 147 2.46 -0.83 12.19
N THR A 148 1.40 -0.61 12.98
CA THR A 148 0.96 -1.54 14.03
C THR A 148 0.03 -2.62 13.49
N GLY A 149 -0.74 -2.30 12.46
CA GLY A 149 -1.89 -3.08 12.01
C GLY A 149 -3.13 -2.87 12.89
N GLU A 150 -3.10 -1.95 13.86
CA GLU A 150 -4.19 -1.74 14.81
C GLU A 150 -5.06 -0.54 14.40
N VAL A 151 -6.38 -0.75 14.32
CA VAL A 151 -7.35 0.31 14.00
C VAL A 151 -8.46 0.32 15.04
N ALA A 152 -8.43 1.32 15.90
CA ALA A 152 -9.45 1.50 16.93
C ALA A 152 -10.80 1.89 16.30
N PHE A 153 -11.89 1.37 16.85
CA PHE A 153 -13.24 1.82 16.54
C PHE A 153 -14.09 1.88 17.82
N ALA A 154 -15.28 2.47 17.73
CA ALA A 154 -16.17 2.56 18.88
C ALA A 154 -16.54 1.16 19.42
N GLY A 155 -15.97 0.80 20.57
CA GLY A 155 -16.24 -0.48 21.24
C GLY A 155 -15.25 -1.60 20.94
N GLY A 156 -14.20 -1.39 20.14
CA GLY A 156 -13.22 -2.43 19.84
C GLY A 156 -12.02 -1.96 19.03
N ASN A 157 -11.25 -2.93 18.54
CA ASN A 157 -10.07 -2.72 17.71
C ASN A 157 -10.02 -3.76 16.59
N LEU A 158 -9.56 -3.35 15.41
CA LEU A 158 -9.20 -4.28 14.34
C LEU A 158 -7.72 -4.59 14.41
N VAL A 159 -7.35 -5.84 14.14
CA VAL A 159 -5.96 -6.25 13.93
C VAL A 159 -5.78 -6.74 12.50
N VAL A 160 -5.10 -5.94 11.69
CA VAL A 160 -4.84 -6.16 10.27
C VAL A 160 -3.47 -6.78 10.07
N SER A 161 -3.46 -8.05 9.65
CA SER A 161 -2.25 -8.87 9.53
C SER A 161 -1.98 -9.32 8.08
N PRO A 162 -1.02 -8.71 7.37
CA PRO A 162 -0.64 -9.15 6.03
C PRO A 162 0.17 -10.46 6.07
N THR A 163 -0.40 -11.55 5.54
CA THR A 163 0.26 -12.87 5.46
C THR A 163 0.60 -13.24 4.00
N PRO A 164 1.43 -14.27 3.75
CA PRO A 164 1.75 -14.71 2.38
C PRO A 164 0.56 -15.19 1.54
N ALA A 165 -0.54 -15.62 2.18
CA ALA A 165 -1.71 -16.15 1.48
C ALA A 165 -2.77 -15.06 1.27
N MET A 166 -3.09 -14.33 2.33
CA MET A 166 -4.15 -13.32 2.38
C MET A 166 -3.87 -12.30 3.49
N THR A 167 -4.55 -11.16 3.46
CA THR A 167 -4.59 -10.26 4.63
C THR A 167 -5.67 -10.75 5.59
N LEU A 168 -5.35 -10.90 6.87
CA LEU A 168 -6.35 -11.24 7.90
C LEU A 168 -6.76 -9.98 8.66
N ILE A 169 -8.04 -9.86 8.98
CA ILE A 169 -8.59 -8.81 9.83
C ILE A 169 -9.31 -9.52 10.98
N ASP A 170 -8.76 -9.37 12.18
CA ASP A 170 -9.35 -9.86 13.43
C ASP A 170 -10.06 -8.72 14.17
N ILE A 171 -11.04 -9.05 15.01
CA ILE A 171 -11.91 -8.10 15.70
C ILE A 171 -11.87 -8.36 17.21
N ASP A 172 -11.20 -7.45 17.92
CA ASP A 172 -11.07 -7.49 19.37
C ASP A 172 -12.05 -6.53 20.04
N GLY A 173 -12.69 -6.98 21.11
CA GLY A 173 -13.53 -6.13 21.95
C GLY A 173 -14.36 -6.89 22.98
N PRO A 174 -14.92 -6.19 23.97
CA PRO A 174 -15.77 -6.80 24.99
C PRO A 174 -17.13 -7.23 24.41
N PRO A 175 -17.83 -8.17 25.07
CA PRO A 175 -19.22 -8.49 24.74
C PRO A 175 -20.16 -7.29 24.97
N PRO A 176 -21.35 -7.25 24.33
CA PRO A 176 -21.97 -8.33 23.55
C PRO A 176 -21.45 -8.45 22.10
N LEU A 177 -21.07 -9.67 21.71
CA LEU A 177 -20.42 -9.97 20.42
C LEU A 177 -21.22 -9.56 19.17
N PRO A 178 -22.57 -9.69 19.12
CA PRO A 178 -23.33 -9.20 17.96
C PRO A 178 -23.19 -7.68 17.76
N ALA A 179 -23.15 -6.91 18.84
CA ALA A 179 -22.98 -5.46 18.75
C ALA A 179 -21.56 -5.08 18.35
N LEU A 180 -20.54 -5.78 18.88
CA LEU A 180 -19.14 -5.62 18.48
C LEU A 180 -18.95 -5.88 16.98
N ALA A 181 -19.50 -6.99 16.47
CA ALA A 181 -19.41 -7.35 15.06
C ALA A 181 -20.02 -6.28 14.14
N LEU A 182 -21.19 -5.73 14.51
CA LEU A 182 -21.83 -4.65 13.77
C LEU A 182 -21.04 -3.33 13.85
N ALA A 183 -20.46 -3.01 15.02
CA ALA A 183 -19.65 -1.82 15.22
C ALA A 183 -18.32 -1.85 14.42
N ALA A 184 -17.77 -3.04 14.19
CA ALA A 184 -16.55 -3.23 13.42
C ALA A 184 -16.74 -3.03 11.91
N VAL A 185 -17.95 -3.26 11.38
CA VAL A 185 -18.23 -3.25 9.93
C VAL A 185 -17.78 -1.95 9.24
N PRO A 186 -18.14 -0.74 9.71
CA PRO A 186 -17.68 0.51 9.09
C PRO A 186 -16.16 0.66 9.12
N ALA A 187 -15.52 0.25 10.22
CA ALA A 187 -14.08 0.31 10.37
C ALA A 187 -13.37 -0.65 9.39
N ILE A 188 -13.92 -1.84 9.16
CA ILE A 188 -13.40 -2.81 8.18
C ILE A 188 -13.47 -2.22 6.77
N ALA A 189 -14.64 -1.70 6.37
CA ALA A 189 -14.82 -1.10 5.05
C ALA A 189 -13.87 0.08 4.82
N ALA A 190 -13.71 0.95 5.82
CA ALA A 190 -12.77 2.06 5.79
C ALA A 190 -11.31 1.58 5.70
N ALA A 191 -10.89 0.62 6.53
CA ALA A 191 -9.53 0.11 6.56
C ALA A 191 -9.10 -0.49 5.21
N LEU A 192 -10.01 -1.18 4.51
CA LEU A 192 -9.72 -1.72 3.17
C LEU A 192 -9.27 -0.62 2.19
N LEU A 193 -9.91 0.55 2.21
CA LEU A 193 -9.59 1.63 1.28
C LEU A 193 -8.47 2.54 1.81
N ARG A 194 -8.49 2.87 3.11
CA ARG A 194 -7.45 3.67 3.79
C ARG A 194 -6.07 3.04 3.67
N PHE A 195 -5.98 1.71 3.66
CA PHE A 195 -4.70 1.00 3.52
C PHE A 195 -4.40 0.45 2.13
N ASP A 196 -5.26 0.69 1.13
CA ASP A 196 -5.15 0.10 -0.22
C ASP A 196 -5.03 -1.44 -0.19
N ILE A 197 -5.91 -2.10 0.59
CA ILE A 197 -5.92 -3.56 0.74
C ILE A 197 -6.68 -4.18 -0.43
N GLY A 198 -5.93 -4.82 -1.32
CA GLY A 198 -6.45 -5.68 -2.38
C GLY A 198 -6.14 -7.17 -2.16
N GLY A 199 -6.55 -7.99 -3.12
CA GLY A 199 -6.28 -9.42 -3.13
C GLY A 199 -7.24 -10.21 -2.23
N SER A 200 -6.78 -11.34 -1.74
CA SER A 200 -7.54 -12.19 -0.82
C SER A 200 -7.46 -11.59 0.58
N VAL A 201 -8.61 -11.40 1.22
CA VAL A 201 -8.74 -10.91 2.59
C VAL A 201 -9.66 -11.86 3.36
N GLY A 202 -9.27 -12.22 4.57
CA GLY A 202 -10.10 -12.98 5.52
C GLY A 202 -10.47 -12.07 6.69
N ILE A 203 -11.75 -11.99 7.01
CA ILE A 203 -12.25 -11.27 8.18
C ILE A 203 -12.76 -12.32 9.17
N ASP A 204 -12.21 -12.31 10.37
CA ASP A 204 -12.61 -13.19 11.46
C ASP A 204 -13.55 -12.43 12.40
N PHE A 205 -14.86 -12.53 12.16
CA PHE A 205 -15.83 -11.96 13.10
C PHE A 205 -15.95 -12.86 14.34
N PRO A 206 -16.29 -12.30 15.52
CA PRO A 206 -16.58 -13.13 16.67
C PRO A 206 -17.70 -14.13 16.35
N SER A 207 -17.58 -15.34 16.89
CA SER A 207 -18.56 -16.41 16.66
C SER A 207 -19.96 -16.03 17.17
N LEU A 208 -20.91 -15.86 16.26
CA LEU A 208 -22.32 -15.55 16.57
C LEU A 208 -23.16 -16.81 16.46
N ALA A 209 -23.87 -17.17 17.53
CA ALA A 209 -24.67 -18.41 17.57
C ALA A 209 -25.92 -18.34 16.67
N GLU A 210 -26.62 -17.21 16.70
CA GLU A 210 -27.91 -17.07 16.00
C GLU A 210 -27.71 -16.74 14.51
N LYS A 211 -28.44 -17.45 13.64
CA LYS A 211 -28.42 -17.19 12.20
C LYS A 211 -28.86 -15.76 11.86
N ALA A 212 -29.80 -15.19 12.62
CA ALA A 212 -30.28 -13.83 12.42
C ALA A 212 -29.17 -12.79 12.66
N GLN A 213 -28.32 -13.01 13.67
CA GLN A 213 -27.19 -12.13 13.98
C GLN A 213 -26.12 -12.17 12.88
N ARG A 214 -25.75 -13.37 12.40
CA ARG A 214 -24.81 -13.51 11.27
C ARG A 214 -25.33 -12.83 10.01
N ARG A 215 -26.62 -13.00 9.71
CA ARG A 215 -27.28 -12.35 8.57
C ARG A 215 -27.25 -10.82 8.69
N ALA A 216 -27.51 -10.28 9.88
CA ALA A 216 -27.47 -8.83 10.10
C ALA A 216 -26.05 -8.25 9.85
N VAL A 217 -25.00 -8.93 10.31
CA VAL A 217 -23.61 -8.51 10.04
C VAL A 217 -23.28 -8.62 8.55
N ASP A 218 -23.70 -9.70 7.88
CA ASP A 218 -23.52 -9.86 6.44
C ASP A 218 -24.18 -8.74 5.62
N GLU A 219 -25.42 -8.36 5.96
CA GLU A 219 -26.17 -7.28 5.32
C GLU A 219 -25.51 -5.92 5.59
N ALA A 220 -25.08 -5.67 6.84
CA ALA A 220 -24.36 -4.45 7.20
C ALA A 220 -23.02 -4.34 6.46
N LEU A 221 -22.27 -5.44 6.35
CA LEU A 221 -20.99 -5.47 5.64
C LEU A 221 -21.17 -5.17 4.15
N VAL A 222 -22.19 -5.73 3.51
CA VAL A 222 -22.51 -5.42 2.10
C VAL A 222 -22.80 -3.93 1.94
N ALA A 223 -23.69 -3.37 2.75
CA ALA A 223 -24.04 -1.96 2.67
C ALA A 223 -22.83 -1.04 2.91
N ALA A 224 -21.95 -1.39 3.87
CA ALA A 224 -20.75 -0.62 4.15
C ALA A 224 -19.71 -0.68 3.02
N LEU A 225 -19.49 -1.86 2.43
CA LEU A 225 -18.59 -2.03 1.29
C LEU A 225 -19.11 -1.26 0.05
N GLU A 226 -20.41 -1.32 -0.23
CA GLU A 226 -21.05 -0.57 -1.31
C GLU A 226 -20.94 0.94 -1.08
N ALA A 227 -21.23 1.41 0.13
CA ALA A 227 -21.14 2.82 0.50
C ALA A 227 -19.70 3.36 0.41
N ALA A 228 -18.70 2.53 0.74
CA ALA A 228 -17.29 2.87 0.57
C ALA A 228 -16.84 2.84 -0.90
N GLY A 229 -17.66 2.33 -1.83
CA GLY A 229 -17.29 2.14 -3.22
C GLY A 229 -16.31 0.99 -3.45
N TRP A 230 -16.21 0.05 -2.51
CA TRP A 230 -15.33 -1.12 -2.62
C TRP A 230 -15.78 -2.04 -3.77
N GLN A 231 -14.82 -2.59 -4.51
CA GLN A 231 -15.07 -3.43 -5.68
C GLN A 231 -14.39 -4.79 -5.52
N GLY A 232 -15.18 -5.86 -5.56
CA GLY A 232 -14.67 -7.23 -5.46
C GLY A 232 -15.78 -8.25 -5.22
N GLU A 233 -15.36 -9.47 -4.88
CA GLU A 233 -16.23 -10.59 -4.55
C GLU A 233 -16.16 -10.90 -3.06
N ARG A 234 -17.27 -11.40 -2.50
CA ARG A 234 -17.39 -11.72 -1.08
C ARG A 234 -18.14 -13.04 -0.88
N THR A 235 -17.74 -13.81 0.12
CA THR A 235 -18.54 -14.92 0.66
C THR A 235 -19.47 -14.45 1.77
N GLY A 236 -20.62 -15.08 1.95
CA GLY A 236 -21.40 -14.93 3.19
C GLY A 236 -20.61 -15.38 4.42
N MET A 237 -21.00 -14.92 5.61
CA MET A 237 -20.40 -15.33 6.88
C MET A 237 -20.68 -16.81 7.11
N ASN A 238 -19.60 -17.58 7.30
CA ASN A 238 -19.72 -19.01 7.57
C ASN A 238 -20.16 -19.29 9.03
N GLY A 239 -20.33 -20.57 9.38
CA GLY A 239 -20.75 -20.98 10.72
C GLY A 239 -19.77 -20.65 11.85
N PHE A 240 -18.54 -20.24 11.52
CA PHE A 240 -17.46 -19.91 12.45
C PHE A 240 -17.17 -18.40 12.52
N GLY A 241 -17.92 -17.56 11.80
CA GLY A 241 -17.72 -16.10 11.79
C GLY A 241 -16.79 -15.58 10.69
N PHE A 242 -16.24 -16.46 9.86
CA PHE A 242 -15.30 -16.04 8.83
C PHE A 242 -15.99 -15.55 7.54
N VAL A 243 -15.49 -14.46 7.00
CA VAL A 243 -15.86 -13.89 5.69
C VAL A 243 -14.62 -13.75 4.82
N GLN A 244 -14.68 -14.20 3.57
CA GLN A 244 -13.62 -13.96 2.61
C GLN A 244 -14.02 -12.86 1.64
N LEU A 245 -13.12 -11.91 1.41
CA LEU A 245 -13.19 -10.91 0.34
C LEU A 245 -12.08 -11.18 -0.68
N VAL A 246 -12.37 -10.90 -1.95
CA VAL A 246 -11.39 -10.94 -3.04
C VAL A 246 -11.55 -9.69 -3.88
N ALA A 247 -10.55 -8.82 -3.81
CA ALA A 247 -10.45 -7.62 -4.64
C ALA A 247 -9.25 -7.70 -5.58
N ARG A 248 -9.22 -6.84 -6.60
CA ARG A 248 -8.05 -6.70 -7.48
C ARG A 248 -6.84 -6.29 -6.64
N LEU A 249 -5.70 -6.96 -6.87
CA LEU A 249 -4.43 -6.63 -6.22
C LEU A 249 -3.48 -6.08 -7.27
N GLU A 250 -3.23 -4.78 -7.24
CA GLU A 250 -2.33 -4.11 -8.18
C GLU A 250 -0.97 -3.79 -7.56
N ARG A 251 -0.96 -3.41 -6.28
CA ARG A 251 0.22 -3.00 -5.51
C ARG A 251 0.15 -3.52 -4.07
N PRO A 252 1.26 -3.57 -3.32
CA PRO A 252 1.22 -3.89 -1.90
C PRO A 252 0.44 -2.81 -1.12
N SER A 253 -0.38 -3.24 -0.16
CA SER A 253 -1.07 -2.33 0.78
C SER A 253 -0.07 -1.61 1.69
N LEU A 254 -0.51 -0.53 2.34
CA LEU A 254 0.31 0.24 3.29
C LEU A 254 0.82 -0.68 4.42
N VAL A 255 -0.08 -1.46 5.03
CA VAL A 255 0.26 -2.40 6.12
C VAL A 255 1.28 -3.44 5.65
N ALA A 256 1.11 -3.97 4.42
CA ALA A 256 2.06 -4.92 3.86
C ALA A 256 3.43 -4.28 3.56
N ARG A 257 3.46 -3.07 2.98
CA ARG A 257 4.70 -2.31 2.73
C ARG A 257 5.48 -2.11 4.03
N PHE A 258 4.82 -1.57 5.04
CA PHE A 258 5.48 -1.18 6.28
C PHE A 258 5.94 -2.39 7.10
N ALA A 259 5.16 -3.47 7.12
CA ALA A 259 5.55 -4.71 7.78
C ALA A 259 6.71 -5.46 7.08
N ARG A 260 6.94 -5.23 5.78
CA ARG A 260 7.96 -5.96 5.00
C ARG A 260 9.23 -5.16 4.76
N ALA A 261 9.12 -3.84 4.68
CA ALA A 261 10.24 -2.95 4.45
C ALA A 261 10.24 -1.77 5.46
N PRO A 262 10.30 -2.04 6.78
CA PRO A 262 10.15 -0.99 7.80
C PRO A 262 11.26 0.07 7.72
N ALA A 263 12.50 -0.31 7.40
CA ALA A 263 13.58 0.65 7.21
C ALA A 263 13.38 1.53 5.96
N ALA A 264 12.85 0.95 4.88
CA ALA A 264 12.56 1.68 3.64
C ALA A 264 11.34 2.62 3.80
N ALA A 265 10.36 2.25 4.62
CA ALA A 265 9.27 3.14 5.00
C ALA A 265 9.77 4.28 5.91
N ALA A 266 10.59 3.95 6.92
CA ALA A 266 11.13 4.92 7.86
C ALA A 266 12.01 5.98 7.16
N VAL A 267 12.86 5.59 6.20
CA VAL A 267 13.74 6.56 5.52
C VAL A 267 12.94 7.57 4.68
N ARG A 268 11.87 7.14 3.99
CA ARG A 268 10.98 8.03 3.24
C ARG A 268 10.24 9.00 4.15
N ARG A 269 9.83 8.52 5.32
CA ARG A 269 9.20 9.37 6.33
C ARG A 269 10.19 10.37 6.93
N LEU A 270 11.43 9.96 7.19
CA LEU A 270 12.52 10.83 7.62
C LEU A 270 12.81 11.92 6.58
N LEU A 271 12.93 11.56 5.30
CA LEU A 271 13.12 12.51 4.18
C LEU A 271 12.01 13.57 4.18
N ARG A 272 10.75 13.14 4.33
CA ARG A 272 9.61 14.06 4.39
C ARG A 272 9.62 14.96 5.61
N GLN A 273 9.94 14.43 6.79
CA GLN A 273 10.05 15.24 8.01
C GLN A 273 11.18 16.27 7.87
N ALA A 274 12.32 15.86 7.31
CA ALA A 274 13.48 16.70 7.06
C ALA A 274 13.15 17.86 6.10
N GLU A 275 12.43 17.60 5.01
CA GLU A 275 11.94 18.63 4.08
C GLU A 275 10.98 19.64 4.76
N ARG A 276 10.34 19.28 5.87
CA ARG A 276 9.38 20.13 6.59
C ARG A 276 9.98 20.93 7.74
N VAL A 277 11.25 20.72 8.12
CA VAL A 277 11.90 21.49 9.18
C VAL A 277 12.06 22.95 8.71
N ALA A 278 11.35 23.85 9.39
CA ALA A 278 11.30 25.28 9.02
C ALA A 278 12.44 26.09 9.65
N GLU A 279 12.95 25.65 10.80
CA GLU A 279 13.99 26.33 11.55
C GLU A 279 15.33 26.30 10.78
N PRO A 280 16.08 27.42 10.74
CA PRO A 280 17.35 27.50 10.00
C PRO A 280 18.49 26.71 10.65
N GLY A 281 19.57 26.47 9.91
CA GLY A 281 20.80 25.82 10.42
C GLY A 281 21.15 24.51 9.70
N THR A 282 22.01 23.69 10.31
CA THR A 282 22.32 22.34 9.81
C THR A 282 21.11 21.42 10.08
N LEU A 283 20.80 20.53 9.13
CA LEU A 283 19.70 19.56 9.28
C LEU A 283 20.25 18.26 9.86
N LEU A 284 19.95 18.00 11.14
CA LEU A 284 20.33 16.77 11.82
C LEU A 284 19.27 15.69 11.59
N LEU A 285 19.69 14.60 10.96
CA LEU A 285 18.91 13.39 10.74
C LEU A 285 19.27 12.36 11.82
N THR A 286 18.32 12.04 12.69
CA THR A 286 18.49 11.03 13.74
C THR A 286 17.69 9.78 13.41
N ALA A 287 18.38 8.65 13.31
CA ALA A 287 17.76 7.42 12.83
C ALA A 287 18.44 6.16 13.37
N HIS A 288 17.71 5.05 13.38
CA HIS A 288 18.30 3.73 13.61
C HIS A 288 19.27 3.35 12.48
N PRO A 289 20.39 2.64 12.73
CA PRO A 289 21.37 2.29 11.69
C PRO A 289 20.79 1.56 10.46
N ALA A 290 19.71 0.79 10.64
CA ALA A 290 19.01 0.15 9.52
C ALA A 290 18.35 1.16 8.57
N VAL A 291 17.85 2.28 9.08
CA VAL A 291 17.27 3.38 8.29
C VAL A 291 18.38 4.12 7.56
N ARG A 292 19.53 4.36 8.21
CA ARG A 292 20.71 4.94 7.56
C ARG A 292 21.17 4.09 6.37
N ARG A 293 21.24 2.77 6.52
CA ARG A 293 21.58 1.84 5.43
C ARG A 293 20.57 1.81 4.28
N ALA A 294 19.31 2.14 4.56
CA ALA A 294 18.25 2.23 3.54
C ALA A 294 18.25 3.57 2.80
N MET A 295 19.03 4.57 3.25
CA MET A 295 19.20 5.85 2.56
C MET A 295 20.08 5.68 1.33
N LEU A 296 19.55 6.04 0.16
CA LEU A 296 20.33 6.10 -1.08
C LEU A 296 21.09 7.43 -1.17
N ALA A 297 22.27 7.41 -1.79
CA ALA A 297 23.12 8.59 -1.92
C ALA A 297 22.45 9.71 -2.72
N GLU A 298 21.71 9.34 -3.77
CA GLU A 298 20.92 10.25 -4.59
C GLU A 298 19.76 10.89 -3.83
N TRP A 299 19.15 10.19 -2.87
CA TRP A 299 18.08 10.75 -2.05
C TRP A 299 18.62 11.73 -1.01
N GLU A 300 19.77 11.42 -0.42
CA GLU A 300 20.48 12.32 0.50
C GLU A 300 20.93 13.59 -0.22
N ALA A 301 21.48 13.46 -1.43
CA ALA A 301 21.84 14.60 -2.28
C ALA A 301 20.62 15.44 -2.68
N GLU A 302 19.51 14.78 -3.03
CA GLU A 302 18.26 15.46 -3.38
C GLU A 302 17.66 16.20 -2.18
N LEU A 303 17.72 15.63 -0.97
CA LEU A 303 17.29 16.31 0.25
C LEU A 303 18.12 17.56 0.51
N ALA A 304 19.45 17.46 0.40
CA ALA A 304 20.34 18.60 0.55
C ALA A 304 20.03 19.70 -0.50
N ARG A 305 19.77 19.30 -1.75
CA ARG A 305 19.41 20.22 -2.84
C ARG A 305 18.08 20.91 -2.59
N ARG A 306 17.03 20.18 -2.19
CA ARG A 306 15.68 20.73 -1.95
C ARG A 306 15.63 21.66 -0.75
N THR A 307 16.36 21.34 0.31
CA THR A 307 16.38 22.14 1.55
C THR A 307 17.40 23.27 1.49
N GLY A 308 18.45 23.16 0.66
CA GLY A 308 19.58 24.09 0.65
C GLY A 308 20.44 24.01 1.90
N ARG A 309 20.37 22.90 2.66
CA ARG A 309 21.00 22.76 3.99
C ARG A 309 22.10 21.71 3.96
N ARG A 310 23.11 21.91 4.82
CA ARG A 310 24.05 20.85 5.18
C ARG A 310 23.31 19.78 5.97
N LEU A 311 23.55 18.52 5.63
CA LEU A 311 23.01 17.37 6.36
C LEU A 311 24.04 16.84 7.36
N GLN A 312 23.57 16.45 8.53
CA GLN A 312 24.34 15.74 9.55
C GLN A 312 23.57 14.51 10.01
N TRP A 313 24.27 13.44 10.33
CA TRP A 313 23.67 12.20 10.81
C TRP A 313 24.02 11.93 12.27
N HIS A 314 23.05 11.40 13.00
CA HIS A 314 23.24 10.73 14.28
C HIS A 314 22.54 9.37 14.24
N GLU A 315 23.33 8.29 14.28
CA GLU A 315 22.82 6.93 14.29
C GLU A 315 22.64 6.45 15.73
N ASP A 316 21.41 6.09 16.09
CA ASP A 316 21.07 5.59 17.43
C ASP A 316 20.44 4.19 17.34
N ALA A 317 21.16 3.17 17.81
CA ALA A 317 20.70 1.79 17.81
C ALA A 317 19.59 1.50 18.85
N ALA A 318 19.38 2.38 19.83
CA ALA A 318 18.29 2.27 20.79
C ALA A 318 16.96 2.82 20.24
N LEU A 319 17.00 3.59 19.15
CA LEU A 319 15.82 4.15 18.51
C LEU A 319 15.06 3.08 17.71
N ALA A 320 13.74 2.98 17.90
CA ALA A 320 12.92 2.16 17.00
C ALA A 320 13.05 2.69 15.55
N PRO A 321 13.09 1.83 14.52
CA PRO A 321 13.20 2.30 13.13
C PRO A 321 12.13 3.34 12.75
N ALA A 322 10.90 3.14 13.22
CA ALA A 322 9.78 4.04 13.02
C ALA A 322 9.76 5.24 14.00
N ALA A 323 10.80 5.51 14.78
CA ALA A 323 10.91 6.69 15.64
C ALA A 323 11.97 7.69 15.13
N THR A 324 12.43 7.51 13.89
CA THR A 324 13.34 8.46 13.21
C THR A 324 12.74 9.87 13.14
N PHE A 325 13.60 10.88 13.23
CA PHE A 325 13.20 12.29 13.15
C PHE A 325 14.32 13.17 12.58
N ALA A 326 13.94 14.37 12.15
CA ALA A 326 14.85 15.41 11.69
C ALA A 326 14.62 16.72 12.46
N GLN A 327 15.69 17.46 12.72
CA GLN A 327 15.61 18.76 13.38
C GLN A 327 16.70 19.71 12.88
N ALA A 328 16.48 21.01 13.09
CA ALA A 328 17.50 22.02 12.89
C ALA A 328 18.43 22.06 14.10
N VAL A 329 19.74 22.17 13.86
CA VAL A 329 20.74 22.45 14.88
C VAL A 329 21.57 23.67 14.47
N GLY A 330 22.19 24.32 15.46
CA GLY A 330 23.14 25.41 15.23
C GLY A 330 24.19 25.00 14.19
N ALA A 331 24.61 25.98 13.37
CA ALA A 331 25.61 25.78 12.32
C ALA A 331 26.98 25.41 12.90
#